data_AF-A0AAD6RUP8-F1
#
_entry.id   AF-A0AAD6RUP8-F1
#
_cell.length_a   1.000
_cell.length_b   1.000
_cell.length_c   1.000
_cell.angle_alpha   90.00
_cell.angle_beta   90.00
_cell.angle_gamma   90.00
#
_symmetry.space_group_name_H-M   'P 1'
#
loop_
_entity.id
_entity.type
_entity.pdbx_description
1 polymer ?
#
loop_
_entity_poly.entity_id
_entity_poly.type
_entity_poly.pdbx_seq_one_letter_code
_entity_poly.pdbx_strand_id
1 'polypeptide(L)'
;MNCRSSSMFPFLFLFLFSFSWIASADRHEDFLQCLHYQNSNAISKVIYTPINSSYSSVLQFSIRNGRFNTSATPKPLVIVTPLNVAHIQAAIACSQKHGLQIRVRSGGHDYEDRLLSYMQESFPELGLVKEDCIEMSWIESTVYFAQFPRNTSLEVLLNRSPRPTSFFKGKTDFVKEPIPKTALEGIWERLDQVDAGSAELQFTAYGGKMNEIAESSTPFPHRAGTLYQIHYGISWDEEGIEAYAKYISWIRRLYSYMAPYVSKNPRQAYVNYRDLDLGVNNLGNTSYRQASIWGTKYFKNNFDRLVRVKTAVDPANFFRNEQSIPPLSSW
;
A
#
# COMPACT_ATOMS: atom_id res chain seq x y z
N MET A 1 15.51 -58.53 28.11
CA MET A 1 16.59 -59.24 28.82
C MET A 1 17.92 -58.94 28.11
N ASN A 2 18.86 -58.41 28.89
CA ASN A 2 20.33 -58.19 28.77
C ASN A 2 21.10 -58.76 27.55
N CYS A 3 22.21 -58.19 27.03
CA CYS A 3 23.43 -57.58 27.61
C CYS A 3 24.03 -56.55 26.59
N ARG A 4 24.60 -55.36 26.95
CA ARG A 4 25.95 -55.01 27.48
C ARG A 4 27.12 -55.69 26.71
N SER A 5 28.28 -55.13 26.37
CA SER A 5 29.13 -53.93 26.65
C SER A 5 30.39 -54.08 25.73
N SER A 6 31.19 -53.08 25.28
CA SER A 6 32.34 -52.43 25.97
C SER A 6 33.10 -51.51 24.97
N SER A 7 33.34 -50.22 25.28
CA SER A 7 34.62 -49.50 25.64
C SER A 7 35.74 -49.48 24.56
N MET A 8 36.52 -48.42 24.26
CA MET A 8 37.16 -47.34 25.05
C MET A 8 37.56 -46.12 24.16
N PHE A 9 37.70 -44.95 24.79
CA PHE A 9 38.39 -43.69 24.38
C PHE A 9 39.93 -43.88 24.19
N PRO A 10 40.79 -42.88 23.81
CA PRO A 10 40.59 -41.43 23.54
C PRO A 10 41.31 -40.88 22.28
N PHE A 11 40.98 -39.66 21.83
CA PHE A 11 42.03 -38.72 21.37
C PHE A 11 41.61 -37.28 21.66
N LEU A 12 42.42 -36.65 22.52
CA LEU A 12 42.42 -35.26 22.87
C LEU A 12 43.06 -34.48 21.70
N PHE A 13 42.34 -33.56 21.08
CA PHE A 13 42.96 -32.43 20.39
C PHE A 13 42.31 -31.15 20.90
N LEU A 14 42.94 -30.58 21.94
CA LEU A 14 42.79 -29.18 22.28
C LEU A 14 43.36 -28.36 21.11
N PHE A 15 42.50 -27.70 20.35
CA PHE A 15 42.87 -26.47 19.68
C PHE A 15 42.27 -25.30 20.45
N LEU A 16 43.06 -24.80 21.39
CA LEU A 16 42.89 -23.44 21.91
C LEU A 16 43.27 -22.48 20.77
N PHE A 17 42.28 -22.03 20.02
CA PHE A 17 42.42 -20.81 19.24
C PHE A 17 41.56 -19.72 19.88
N SER A 18 42.29 -18.88 20.62
CA SER A 18 42.05 -17.46 20.89
C SER A 18 40.70 -16.90 20.43
N PHE A 19 39.91 -16.46 21.40
CA PHE A 19 38.94 -15.40 21.19
C PHE A 19 39.65 -14.17 20.61
N SER A 20 39.59 -13.99 19.29
CA SER A 20 39.94 -12.72 18.65
C SER A 20 38.78 -11.75 18.76
N TRP A 21 38.42 -11.35 19.99
CA TRP A 21 37.59 -10.17 20.21
C TRP A 21 38.27 -8.89 19.68
N ILE A 22 39.61 -8.92 19.54
CA ILE A 22 40.44 -7.79 19.11
C ILE A 22 40.20 -7.41 17.63
N ALA A 23 40.02 -8.39 16.72
CA ALA A 23 39.86 -8.11 15.29
C ALA A 23 38.49 -7.50 14.90
N SER A 24 37.49 -7.59 15.77
CA SER A 24 36.18 -6.94 15.56
C SER A 24 36.15 -5.50 16.05
N ALA A 25 36.93 -5.18 17.10
CA ALA A 25 36.98 -3.85 17.68
C ALA A 25 37.72 -2.87 16.74
N ASP A 26 38.85 -3.28 16.15
CA ASP A 26 39.59 -2.45 15.18
C ASP A 26 38.74 -2.11 13.94
N ARG A 27 38.03 -3.09 13.38
CA ARG A 27 37.18 -2.88 12.19
C ARG A 27 35.96 -1.98 12.46
N HIS A 28 35.54 -1.88 13.72
CA HIS A 28 34.45 -1.00 14.13
C HIS A 28 34.91 0.48 14.17
N GLU A 29 36.06 0.76 14.77
CA GLU A 29 36.60 2.13 14.84
C GLU A 29 36.99 2.65 13.44
N ASP A 30 37.60 1.80 12.61
CA ASP A 30 37.91 2.15 11.23
C ASP A 30 36.67 2.52 10.41
N PHE A 31 35.56 1.80 10.63
CA PHE A 31 34.29 2.09 9.99
C PHE A 31 33.69 3.43 10.44
N LEU A 32 33.74 3.73 11.74
CA LEU A 32 33.28 5.02 12.26
C LEU A 32 34.13 6.18 11.73
N GLN A 33 35.45 6.00 11.65
CA GLN A 33 36.36 7.00 11.08
C GLN A 33 36.07 7.22 9.58
N CYS A 34 35.83 6.14 8.82
CA CYS A 34 35.42 6.22 7.43
C CYS A 34 34.12 7.02 7.26
N LEU A 35 33.12 6.78 8.12
CA LEU A 35 31.84 7.50 8.05
C LEU A 35 31.99 8.99 8.35
N HIS A 36 32.78 9.35 9.36
CA HIS A 36 33.04 10.75 9.71
C HIS A 36 33.82 11.48 8.60
N TYR A 37 34.75 10.80 7.93
CA TYR A 37 35.49 11.36 6.81
C TYR A 37 34.60 11.62 5.58
N GLN A 38 33.66 10.72 5.30
CA GLN A 38 32.74 10.84 4.17
C GLN A 38 31.68 11.95 4.36
N ASN A 39 31.36 12.33 5.61
CA ASN A 39 30.27 13.27 5.87
C ASN A 39 30.42 13.98 7.23
N SER A 40 31.26 15.02 7.25
CA SER A 40 31.94 15.52 8.46
C SER A 40 31.07 16.21 9.53
N ASN A 41 29.78 16.50 9.29
CA ASN A 41 28.96 17.19 10.31
C ASN A 41 27.52 16.65 10.49
N ALA A 42 26.97 15.88 9.55
CA ALA A 42 25.58 15.40 9.63
C ALA A 42 25.46 13.94 10.11
N ILE A 43 26.54 13.15 10.01
CA ILE A 43 26.46 11.70 10.19
C ILE A 43 26.48 11.25 11.65
N SER A 44 27.11 12.03 12.54
CA SER A 44 27.14 11.73 13.99
C SER A 44 25.74 11.73 14.63
N LYS A 45 24.79 12.51 14.08
CA LYS A 45 23.39 12.54 14.53
C LYS A 45 22.59 11.30 14.15
N VAL A 46 23.10 10.48 13.23
CA VAL A 46 22.40 9.29 12.72
C VAL A 46 23.09 7.98 13.10
N ILE A 47 24.26 8.04 13.74
CA ILE A 47 25.04 6.88 14.17
C ILE A 47 24.80 6.62 15.66
N TYR A 48 24.57 5.36 16.00
CA TYR A 48 24.48 4.90 17.39
C TYR A 48 25.33 3.63 17.58
N THR A 49 26.25 3.68 18.53
CA THR A 49 27.11 2.57 18.97
C THR A 49 26.75 2.17 20.40
N PRO A 50 27.12 0.97 20.89
CA PRO A 50 26.82 0.55 22.27
C PRO A 50 27.30 1.50 23.38
N ILE A 51 28.20 2.44 23.06
CA ILE A 51 28.71 3.46 23.99
C ILE A 51 27.73 4.65 24.11
N ASN A 52 26.87 4.90 23.10
CA ASN A 52 25.89 5.97 23.16
C ASN A 52 24.74 5.63 24.12
N SER A 53 24.36 6.58 24.99
CA SER A 53 23.23 6.42 25.91
C SER A 53 21.89 6.14 25.20
N SER A 54 21.73 6.64 23.96
CA SER A 54 20.56 6.40 23.11
C SER A 54 20.58 5.07 22.35
N TYR A 55 21.67 4.31 22.38
CA TYR A 55 21.77 3.07 21.60
C TYR A 55 20.68 2.07 21.98
N SER A 56 20.50 1.82 23.27
CA SER A 56 19.50 0.87 23.76
C SER A 56 18.09 1.31 23.37
N SER A 57 17.76 2.59 23.50
CA SER A 57 16.43 3.09 23.13
C SER A 57 16.18 3.01 21.62
N VAL A 58 17.16 3.36 20.78
CA VAL A 58 17.05 3.24 19.31
C VAL A 58 16.97 1.77 18.87
N LEU A 59 17.78 0.91 19.47
CA LEU A 59 17.78 -0.53 19.22
C LEU A 59 16.44 -1.15 19.60
N GLN A 60 15.96 -0.89 20.82
CA GLN A 60 14.71 -1.46 21.36
C GLN A 60 13.47 -0.88 20.69
N PHE A 61 13.45 0.41 20.37
CA PHE A 61 12.36 1.05 19.60
C PHE A 61 12.05 0.28 18.31
N SER A 62 13.07 -0.34 17.72
CA SER A 62 12.96 -1.07 16.47
C SER A 62 12.99 -2.60 16.63
N ILE A 63 13.29 -3.17 17.82
CA ILE A 63 13.18 -4.62 18.08
C ILE A 63 11.71 -4.96 18.28
N ARG A 64 11.13 -5.70 17.32
CA ARG A 64 9.73 -6.15 17.38
C ARG A 64 9.56 -7.63 17.67
N ASN A 65 10.64 -8.42 17.60
CA ASN A 65 10.66 -9.83 17.97
C ASN A 65 11.54 -10.01 19.22
N GLY A 66 10.94 -10.49 20.31
CA GLY A 66 11.58 -10.67 21.61
C GLY A 66 12.79 -11.60 21.61
N ARG A 67 12.89 -12.52 20.64
CA ARG A 67 14.10 -13.34 20.42
C ARG A 67 15.34 -12.47 20.33
N PHE A 68 15.25 -11.34 19.63
CA PHE A 68 16.37 -10.40 19.44
C PHE A 68 16.60 -9.47 20.63
N ASN A 69 15.73 -9.47 21.65
CA ASN A 69 15.88 -8.68 22.87
C ASN A 69 16.52 -9.46 24.04
N THR A 70 16.91 -10.72 23.82
CA THR A 70 17.60 -11.53 24.84
C THR A 70 19.05 -11.08 25.03
N SER A 71 19.61 -11.30 26.22
CA SER A 71 21.03 -10.99 26.53
C SER A 71 22.01 -11.82 25.69
N ALA A 72 21.62 -13.04 25.31
CA ALA A 72 22.43 -13.95 24.50
C ALA A 72 22.46 -13.59 23.00
N THR A 73 21.53 -12.76 22.51
CA THR A 73 21.49 -12.41 21.09
C THR A 73 22.47 -11.27 20.79
N PRO A 74 23.42 -11.46 19.85
CA PRO A 74 24.37 -10.41 19.45
C PRO A 74 23.66 -9.14 19.00
N LYS A 75 24.14 -7.98 19.49
CA LYS A 75 23.60 -6.67 19.11
C LYS A 75 24.42 -6.05 17.97
N PRO A 76 23.82 -5.19 17.14
CA PRO A 76 24.55 -4.50 16.07
C PRO A 76 25.75 -3.73 16.61
N LEU A 77 26.89 -3.82 15.92
CA LEU A 77 28.07 -3.01 16.26
C LEU A 77 27.78 -1.52 16.11
N VAL A 78 27.02 -1.15 15.07
CA VAL A 78 26.58 0.21 14.78
C VAL A 78 25.14 0.18 14.24
N ILE A 79 24.33 1.16 14.63
CA ILE A 79 23.03 1.45 14.04
C ILE A 79 23.15 2.78 13.29
N VAL A 80 22.75 2.79 12.01
CA VAL A 80 22.68 4.01 11.20
C VAL A 80 21.22 4.29 10.87
N THR A 81 20.75 5.50 11.17
CA THR A 81 19.37 5.99 10.92
C THR A 81 19.38 7.08 9.83
N PRO A 82 19.63 6.70 8.56
CA PRO A 82 19.88 7.66 7.50
C PRO A 82 18.68 8.60 7.28
N LEU A 83 18.96 9.90 7.10
CA LEU A 83 17.93 10.93 6.84
C LEU A 83 17.88 11.34 5.35
N ASN A 84 18.88 10.93 4.57
CA ASN A 84 19.01 11.23 3.15
C ASN A 84 19.84 10.13 2.46
N VAL A 85 19.88 10.17 1.13
CA VAL A 85 20.58 9.18 0.29
C VAL A 85 22.08 9.13 0.56
N ALA A 86 22.72 10.27 0.82
CA ALA A 86 24.15 10.32 1.07
C ALA A 86 24.56 9.53 2.32
N HIS A 87 23.73 9.53 3.37
CA HIS A 87 24.00 8.72 4.58
C HIS A 87 23.98 7.22 4.27
N ILE A 88 23.10 6.78 3.38
CA ILE A 88 23.00 5.37 2.95
C ILE A 88 24.24 4.98 2.15
N GLN A 89 24.62 5.81 1.17
CA GLN A 89 25.79 5.58 0.32
C GLN A 89 27.08 5.50 1.14
N ALA A 90 27.27 6.42 2.09
CA ALA A 90 28.43 6.41 2.98
C ALA A 90 28.49 5.14 3.84
N ALA A 91 27.37 4.72 4.44
CA ALA A 91 27.31 3.50 5.23
C ALA A 91 27.68 2.26 4.39
N ILE A 92 27.16 2.14 3.18
CA ILE A 92 27.48 1.04 2.26
C ILE A 92 28.96 1.03 1.89
N ALA A 93 29.50 2.17 1.44
CA ALA A 93 30.89 2.28 1.01
C ALA A 93 31.86 1.95 2.15
N CYS A 94 31.63 2.48 3.35
CA CYS A 94 32.48 2.20 4.51
C CYS A 94 32.35 0.75 5.00
N SER A 95 31.15 0.16 4.97
CA SER A 95 30.99 -1.25 5.33
C SER A 95 31.70 -2.17 4.35
N GLN A 96 31.64 -1.90 3.04
CA GLN A 96 32.41 -2.65 2.04
C GLN A 96 33.91 -2.54 2.27
N LYS A 97 34.41 -1.32 2.52
CA LYS A 97 35.83 -1.07 2.77
C LYS A 97 36.39 -1.83 3.97
N HIS A 98 35.61 -1.95 5.04
CA HIS A 98 36.05 -2.55 6.31
C HIS A 98 35.48 -3.97 6.55
N GLY A 99 34.87 -4.58 5.53
CA GLY A 99 34.37 -5.95 5.58
C GLY A 99 33.22 -6.16 6.58
N LEU A 100 32.39 -5.14 6.79
CA LEU A 100 31.21 -5.21 7.65
C LEU A 100 29.97 -5.60 6.85
N GLN A 101 29.14 -6.46 7.44
CA GLN A 101 27.86 -6.86 6.86
C GLN A 101 26.77 -5.89 7.29
N ILE A 102 26.03 -5.34 6.32
CA ILE A 102 24.87 -4.48 6.58
C ILE A 102 23.60 -5.33 6.55
N ARG A 103 22.71 -5.09 7.52
CA ARG A 103 21.32 -5.55 7.46
C ARG A 103 20.39 -4.34 7.50
N VAL A 104 19.57 -4.19 6.48
CA VAL A 104 18.51 -3.18 6.46
C VAL A 104 17.35 -3.69 7.29
N ARG A 105 16.87 -2.89 8.25
CA ARG A 105 15.65 -3.22 9.00
C ARG A 105 14.44 -2.84 8.14
N SER A 106 13.56 -3.79 7.83
CA SER A 106 12.29 -3.47 7.18
C SER A 106 11.36 -2.79 8.19
N GLY A 107 10.52 -1.86 7.71
CA GLY A 107 9.64 -1.00 8.51
C GLY A 107 8.43 -1.70 9.14
N GLY A 108 8.46 -3.02 9.36
CA GLY A 108 7.32 -3.76 9.88
C GLY A 108 6.27 -4.05 8.82
N HIS A 109 6.63 -4.80 7.78
CA HIS A 109 5.65 -5.67 7.13
C HIS A 109 5.53 -6.87 8.07
N ASP A 110 4.46 -6.84 8.86
CA ASP A 110 4.33 -7.57 10.11
C ASP A 110 4.56 -9.08 9.95
N TYR A 111 5.32 -9.63 10.90
CA TYR A 111 5.38 -11.07 11.11
C TYR A 111 3.98 -11.60 11.41
N GLU A 112 3.65 -12.74 10.83
CA GLU A 112 2.37 -13.45 10.92
C GLU A 112 1.75 -13.41 12.34
N ASP A 113 2.53 -13.70 13.39
CA ASP A 113 2.06 -13.71 14.78
C ASP A 113 1.52 -12.35 15.27
N ARG A 114 2.06 -11.25 14.74
CA ARG A 114 1.63 -9.89 15.11
C ARG A 114 0.35 -9.48 14.39
N LEU A 115 0.19 -9.90 13.13
CA LEU A 115 -1.08 -9.73 12.42
C LEU A 115 -2.19 -10.47 13.15
N LEU A 116 -1.97 -11.73 13.53
CA LEU A 116 -2.95 -12.54 14.25
C LEU A 116 -3.36 -11.87 15.57
N SER A 117 -2.39 -11.42 16.38
CA SER A 117 -2.69 -10.70 17.63
C SER A 117 -3.51 -9.43 17.41
N TYR A 118 -3.16 -8.62 16.41
CA TYR A 118 -3.92 -7.39 16.13
C TYR A 118 -5.32 -7.66 15.61
N MET A 119 -5.47 -8.67 14.74
CA MET A 119 -6.78 -9.04 14.20
C MET A 119 -7.66 -9.66 15.28
N GLN A 120 -7.10 -10.44 16.22
CA GLN A 120 -7.86 -10.95 17.36
C GLN A 120 -8.28 -9.84 18.33
N GLU A 121 -7.47 -8.80 18.50
CA GLU A 121 -7.82 -7.63 19.33
C GLU A 121 -8.85 -6.71 18.66
N SER A 122 -8.67 -6.43 17.36
CA SER A 122 -9.43 -5.39 16.64
C SER A 122 -10.64 -5.92 15.86
N PHE A 123 -10.58 -7.16 15.39
CA PHE A 123 -11.58 -7.82 14.54
C PHE A 123 -11.76 -9.31 14.92
N PRO A 124 -12.06 -9.63 16.19
CA PRO A 124 -12.17 -11.03 16.65
C PRO A 124 -13.21 -11.84 15.86
N GLU A 125 -14.24 -11.19 15.32
CA GLU A 125 -15.31 -11.83 14.54
C GLU A 125 -14.84 -12.37 13.19
N LEU A 126 -13.72 -11.88 12.64
CA LEU A 126 -13.15 -12.41 11.40
C LEU A 126 -12.61 -13.83 11.61
N GLY A 127 -12.19 -14.17 12.84
CA GLY A 127 -11.67 -15.50 13.16
C GLY A 127 -10.39 -15.85 12.41
N LEU A 128 -9.57 -14.85 12.03
CA LEU A 128 -8.34 -15.06 11.26
C LEU A 128 -7.40 -16.04 11.97
N VAL A 129 -7.03 -17.12 11.30
CA VAL A 129 -6.05 -18.09 11.79
C VAL A 129 -4.76 -18.03 11.00
N LYS A 130 -3.74 -18.72 11.52
CA LYS A 130 -2.41 -18.75 10.93
C LYS A 130 -2.44 -19.33 9.51
N GLU A 131 -3.26 -20.36 9.31
CA GLU A 131 -3.39 -21.08 8.05
C GLU A 131 -3.98 -20.23 6.91
N ASP A 132 -4.65 -19.12 7.25
CA ASP A 132 -5.16 -18.14 6.28
C ASP A 132 -4.05 -17.17 5.81
N CYS A 133 -2.94 -17.11 6.53
CA CYS A 133 -1.85 -16.17 6.28
C CYS A 133 -0.77 -16.80 5.41
N ILE A 134 -0.25 -16.02 4.47
CA ILE A 134 0.87 -16.42 3.63
C ILE A 134 1.93 -15.32 3.67
N GLU A 135 3.07 -15.64 4.28
CA GLU A 135 4.24 -14.77 4.20
C GLU A 135 4.90 -14.90 2.81
N MET A 136 5.15 -13.76 2.17
CA MET A 136 5.86 -13.66 0.90
C MET A 136 6.43 -12.25 0.74
N SER A 137 7.37 -12.07 -0.19
CA SER A 137 7.86 -10.74 -0.54
C SER A 137 6.77 -9.89 -1.21
N TRP A 138 6.93 -8.56 -1.17
CA TRP A 138 5.99 -7.65 -1.82
C TRP A 138 5.78 -7.96 -3.31
N ILE A 139 6.85 -8.31 -4.04
CA ILE A 139 6.74 -8.58 -5.47
C ILE A 139 6.04 -9.93 -5.75
N GLU A 140 6.25 -10.94 -4.92
CA GLU A 140 5.51 -12.21 -4.98
C GLU A 140 4.03 -11.99 -4.70
N SER A 141 3.68 -11.07 -3.80
CA SER A 141 2.26 -10.72 -3.56
C SER A 141 1.58 -10.15 -4.80
N THR A 142 2.31 -9.41 -5.64
CA THR A 142 1.79 -8.90 -6.92
C THR A 142 1.49 -10.03 -7.89
N VAL A 143 2.37 -11.04 -7.97
CA VAL A 143 2.15 -12.25 -8.79
C VAL A 143 0.94 -13.04 -8.26
N TYR A 144 0.83 -13.19 -6.94
CA TYR A 144 -0.28 -13.87 -6.28
C TYR A 144 -1.63 -13.18 -6.55
N PHE A 145 -1.72 -11.86 -6.36
CA PHE A 145 -2.96 -11.11 -6.64
C PHE A 145 -3.32 -11.03 -8.13
N ALA A 146 -2.35 -11.21 -9.03
CA ALA A 146 -2.60 -11.39 -10.46
C ALA A 146 -3.14 -12.79 -10.82
N GLN A 147 -3.43 -13.62 -9.81
CA GLN A 147 -3.98 -14.99 -9.89
C GLN A 147 -3.05 -16.02 -10.55
N PHE A 148 -1.74 -15.77 -10.53
CA PHE A 148 -0.78 -16.79 -10.97
C PHE A 148 -0.54 -17.83 -9.86
N PRO A 149 -0.22 -19.09 -10.22
CA PRO A 149 0.13 -20.11 -9.24
C PRO A 149 1.28 -19.68 -8.31
N ARG A 150 1.24 -20.15 -7.06
CA ARG A 150 2.36 -19.94 -6.11
C ARG A 150 3.64 -20.53 -6.71
N ASN A 151 4.75 -19.83 -6.55
CA ASN A 151 6.07 -20.12 -7.13
C ASN A 151 6.20 -19.85 -8.65
N THR A 152 5.25 -19.14 -9.26
CA THR A 152 5.46 -18.62 -10.63
C THR A 152 6.65 -17.65 -10.64
N SER A 153 7.52 -17.78 -11.64
CA SER A 153 8.65 -16.86 -11.83
C SER A 153 8.18 -15.41 -11.92
N LEU A 154 8.91 -14.48 -11.28
CA LEU A 154 8.62 -13.05 -11.33
C LEU A 154 8.67 -12.48 -12.76
N GLU A 155 9.36 -13.17 -13.69
CA GLU A 155 9.41 -12.81 -15.11
C GLU A 155 8.02 -12.80 -15.76
N VAL A 156 7.03 -13.48 -15.18
CA VAL A 156 5.64 -13.44 -15.67
C VAL A 156 5.08 -12.01 -15.68
N LEU A 157 5.56 -11.13 -14.79
CA LEU A 157 5.16 -9.72 -14.73
C LEU A 157 5.66 -8.92 -15.96
N LEU A 158 6.64 -9.44 -16.69
CA LEU A 158 7.10 -8.84 -17.95
C LEU A 158 6.21 -9.21 -19.14
N ASN A 159 5.39 -10.26 -18.99
CA ASN A 159 4.49 -10.70 -20.05
C ASN A 159 3.27 -9.77 -20.15
N ARG A 160 3.03 -9.24 -21.36
CA ARG A 160 1.91 -8.33 -21.68
C ARG A 160 0.85 -8.96 -22.58
N SER A 161 0.76 -10.29 -22.62
CA SER A 161 -0.30 -10.97 -23.37
C SER A 161 -1.69 -10.51 -22.91
N PRO A 162 -2.58 -10.12 -23.84
CA PRO A 162 -3.94 -9.73 -23.49
C PRO A 162 -4.70 -10.92 -22.91
N ARG A 163 -5.46 -10.69 -21.85
CA ARG A 163 -6.39 -11.67 -21.26
C ARG A 163 -7.75 -11.58 -21.97
N PRO A 164 -8.56 -12.66 -21.98
CA PRO A 164 -9.93 -12.60 -22.44
C PRO A 164 -10.68 -11.46 -21.73
N THR A 165 -11.39 -10.65 -22.49
CA THR A 165 -12.14 -9.50 -21.97
C THR A 165 -13.61 -9.86 -21.81
N SER A 166 -14.15 -9.65 -20.62
CA SER A 166 -15.59 -9.61 -20.37
C SER A 166 -16.10 -8.17 -20.49
N PHE A 167 -17.38 -7.96 -20.80
CA PHE A 167 -17.97 -6.63 -20.68
C PHE A 167 -18.01 -6.24 -19.21
N PHE A 168 -17.78 -4.96 -18.91
CA PHE A 168 -17.69 -4.49 -17.53
C PHE A 168 -18.27 -3.08 -17.37
N LYS A 169 -18.92 -2.83 -16.24
CA LYS A 169 -19.27 -1.49 -15.77
C LYS A 169 -18.95 -1.34 -14.29
N GLY A 170 -18.19 -0.30 -13.97
CA GLY A 170 -17.83 0.08 -12.61
C GLY A 170 -18.42 1.42 -12.18
N LYS A 171 -18.69 1.58 -10.88
CA LYS A 171 -19.05 2.85 -10.24
C LYS A 171 -18.38 2.92 -8.86
N THR A 172 -18.12 4.12 -8.35
CA THR A 172 -17.49 4.30 -7.03
C THR A 172 -18.25 5.29 -6.15
N ASP A 173 -18.17 5.08 -4.85
CA ASP A 173 -18.60 6.02 -3.81
C ASP A 173 -17.55 6.10 -2.69
N PHE A 174 -17.59 7.20 -1.95
CA PHE A 174 -16.84 7.35 -0.70
C PHE A 174 -17.79 7.34 0.49
N VAL A 175 -17.48 6.52 1.49
CA VAL A 175 -18.23 6.40 2.73
C VAL A 175 -17.52 7.17 3.83
N LYS A 176 -18.31 7.97 4.57
CA LYS A 176 -17.82 8.82 5.66
C LYS A 176 -18.35 8.43 7.03
N GLU A 177 -19.47 7.72 7.06
CA GLU A 177 -20.12 7.20 8.26
C GLU A 177 -20.49 5.72 8.03
N PRO A 178 -20.51 4.87 9.07
CA PRO A 178 -20.84 3.46 8.90
C PRO A 178 -22.23 3.25 8.27
N ILE A 179 -22.28 2.38 7.26
CA ILE A 179 -23.53 1.99 6.60
C ILE A 179 -24.35 1.12 7.58
N PRO A 180 -25.64 1.43 7.82
CA PRO A 180 -26.49 0.61 8.70
C PRO A 180 -26.62 -0.83 8.23
N LYS A 181 -26.78 -1.78 9.16
CA LYS A 181 -26.96 -3.20 8.83
C LYS A 181 -28.10 -3.45 7.83
N THR A 182 -29.24 -2.77 8.02
CA THR A 182 -30.40 -2.86 7.09
C THR A 182 -30.06 -2.40 5.68
N ALA A 183 -29.13 -1.46 5.53
CA ALA A 183 -28.65 -1.03 4.23
C ALA A 183 -27.70 -2.05 3.59
N LEU A 184 -26.87 -2.72 4.39
CA LEU A 184 -26.02 -3.83 3.92
C LEU A 184 -26.87 -5.04 3.49
N GLU A 185 -27.93 -5.37 4.24
CA GLU A 185 -28.90 -6.42 3.87
C GLU A 185 -29.57 -6.09 2.52
N GLY A 186 -29.97 -4.85 2.28
CA GLY A 186 -30.55 -4.45 1.00
C GLY A 186 -29.55 -4.39 -0.17
N ILE A 187 -28.24 -4.30 0.10
CA ILE A 187 -27.21 -4.57 -0.94
C ILE A 187 -27.27 -6.06 -1.33
N TRP A 188 -27.31 -6.95 -0.34
CA TRP A 188 -27.35 -8.39 -0.55
C TRP A 188 -28.53 -8.82 -1.43
N GLU A 189 -29.74 -8.33 -1.11
CA GLU A 189 -30.95 -8.58 -1.92
C GLU A 189 -30.81 -8.16 -3.40
N ARG A 190 -29.94 -7.19 -3.70
CA ARG A 190 -29.68 -6.74 -5.07
C ARG A 190 -28.62 -7.60 -5.75
N LEU A 191 -27.62 -8.08 -5.00
CA LEU A 191 -26.64 -9.03 -5.53
C LEU A 191 -27.33 -10.34 -5.98
N ASP A 192 -28.36 -10.78 -5.26
CA ASP A 192 -29.16 -11.96 -5.61
C ASP A 192 -30.02 -11.80 -6.89
N GLN A 193 -30.05 -10.61 -7.51
CA GLN A 193 -30.83 -10.33 -8.73
C GLN A 193 -30.04 -10.52 -10.03
N VAL A 194 -28.75 -10.85 -9.94
CA VAL A 194 -27.87 -11.07 -11.09
C VAL A 194 -27.21 -12.44 -11.00
N ASP A 195 -26.64 -12.87 -12.12
CA ASP A 195 -26.03 -14.18 -12.23
C ASP A 195 -24.83 -14.30 -11.26
N ALA A 196 -24.66 -15.50 -10.70
CA ALA A 196 -23.63 -15.76 -9.69
C ALA A 196 -22.23 -15.46 -10.26
N GLY A 197 -21.46 -14.64 -9.54
CA GLY A 197 -20.12 -14.22 -9.96
C GLY A 197 -20.07 -13.03 -10.94
N SER A 198 -21.22 -12.51 -11.39
CA SER A 198 -21.25 -11.34 -12.28
C SER A 198 -21.00 -10.02 -11.55
N ALA A 199 -21.42 -9.91 -10.28
CA ALA A 199 -21.30 -8.67 -9.51
C ALA A 199 -20.24 -8.76 -8.41
N GLU A 200 -19.55 -7.64 -8.17
CA GLU A 200 -18.63 -7.47 -7.06
C GLU A 200 -18.84 -6.15 -6.33
N LEU A 201 -18.59 -6.16 -5.01
CA LEU A 201 -18.38 -4.95 -4.22
C LEU A 201 -17.01 -5.02 -3.54
N GLN A 202 -16.22 -3.97 -3.70
CA GLN A 202 -14.90 -3.88 -3.07
C GLN A 202 -14.87 -2.69 -2.11
N PHE A 203 -14.48 -2.94 -0.87
CA PHE A 203 -14.38 -1.95 0.19
C PHE A 203 -12.90 -1.65 0.44
N THR A 204 -12.40 -0.55 -0.09
CA THR A 204 -11.01 -0.13 0.10
C THR A 204 -10.91 0.82 1.28
N ALA A 205 -10.29 0.41 2.38
CA ALA A 205 -10.13 1.24 3.57
C ALA A 205 -9.30 2.51 3.29
N TYR A 206 -9.77 3.65 3.80
CA TYR A 206 -9.08 4.93 3.77
C TYR A 206 -8.74 5.34 5.20
N GLY A 207 -7.46 5.64 5.43
CA GLY A 207 -6.93 5.91 6.75
C GLY A 207 -5.40 6.04 6.67
N GLY A 208 -4.72 5.87 7.81
CA GLY A 208 -3.26 5.92 7.87
C GLY A 208 -2.70 7.12 7.11
N LYS A 209 -1.79 6.86 6.15
CA LYS A 209 -1.14 7.93 5.38
C LYS A 209 -2.10 8.82 4.59
N MET A 210 -3.26 8.29 4.17
CA MET A 210 -4.27 9.09 3.44
C MET A 210 -4.88 10.18 4.31
N ASN A 211 -4.92 10.03 5.63
CA ASN A 211 -5.43 11.04 6.56
C ASN A 211 -4.43 12.17 6.81
N GLU A 212 -3.13 11.90 6.66
CA GLU A 212 -2.07 12.90 6.88
C GLU A 212 -1.92 13.88 5.71
N ILE A 213 -2.40 13.49 4.52
CA ILE A 213 -2.25 14.27 3.29
C ILE A 213 -3.41 15.26 3.18
N ALA A 214 -3.10 16.57 3.10
CA ALA A 214 -4.12 17.61 2.91
C ALA A 214 -4.91 17.41 1.60
N GLU A 215 -6.22 17.64 1.63
CA GLU A 215 -7.13 17.47 0.48
C GLU A 215 -6.72 18.29 -0.76
N SER A 216 -6.02 19.42 -0.58
CA SER A 216 -5.58 20.32 -1.66
C SER A 216 -4.15 20.09 -2.15
N SER A 217 -3.41 19.16 -1.52
CA SER A 217 -2.01 18.87 -1.85
C SER A 217 -1.84 18.33 -3.27
N THR A 218 -2.82 17.56 -3.74
CA THR A 218 -2.93 17.08 -5.12
C THR A 218 -4.38 17.28 -5.60
N PRO A 219 -4.67 17.09 -6.90
CA PRO A 219 -6.04 17.15 -7.39
C PRO A 219 -7.02 16.19 -6.70
N PHE A 220 -6.52 15.04 -6.22
CA PHE A 220 -7.33 14.01 -5.55
C PHE A 220 -7.65 14.42 -4.10
N PRO A 221 -8.92 14.73 -3.78
CA PRO A 221 -9.26 15.42 -2.53
C PRO A 221 -9.77 14.48 -1.43
N HIS A 222 -10.00 13.19 -1.73
CA HIS A 222 -10.68 12.28 -0.81
C HIS A 222 -9.68 11.73 0.22
N ARG A 223 -9.51 12.46 1.32
CA ARG A 223 -8.50 12.23 2.38
C ARG A 223 -9.16 11.99 3.73
N ALA A 224 -8.67 12.64 4.79
CA ALA A 224 -9.20 12.58 6.14
C ALA A 224 -10.73 12.76 6.21
N GLY A 225 -11.39 11.98 7.07
CA GLY A 225 -12.84 11.92 7.17
C GLY A 225 -13.51 11.03 6.11
N THR A 226 -12.73 10.15 5.46
CA THR A 226 -13.22 9.08 4.59
C THR A 226 -12.89 7.75 5.27
N LEU A 227 -13.90 6.91 5.52
CA LEU A 227 -13.69 5.58 6.12
C LEU A 227 -13.19 4.59 5.07
N TYR A 228 -13.82 4.57 3.90
CA TYR A 228 -13.45 3.71 2.78
C TYR A 228 -14.09 4.19 1.48
N GLN A 229 -13.52 3.74 0.36
CA GLN A 229 -14.17 3.77 -0.95
C GLN A 229 -14.92 2.45 -1.16
N ILE A 230 -16.12 2.51 -1.72
CA ILE A 230 -16.81 1.35 -2.28
C ILE A 230 -16.69 1.41 -3.80
N HIS A 231 -16.25 0.33 -4.41
CA HIS A 231 -16.39 0.07 -5.84
C HIS A 231 -17.51 -0.94 -6.07
N TYR A 232 -18.41 -0.63 -6.99
CA TYR A 232 -19.46 -1.52 -7.49
C TYR A 232 -19.08 -1.96 -8.90
N GLY A 233 -18.91 -3.26 -9.12
CA GLY A 233 -18.58 -3.84 -10.41
C GLY A 233 -19.67 -4.79 -10.89
N ILE A 234 -19.95 -4.79 -12.19
CA ILE A 234 -20.74 -5.82 -12.86
C ILE A 234 -20.02 -6.22 -14.16
N SER A 235 -19.84 -7.53 -14.35
CA SER A 235 -19.24 -8.14 -15.53
C SER A 235 -20.20 -9.13 -16.18
N TRP A 236 -20.16 -9.25 -17.50
CA TRP A 236 -20.98 -10.20 -18.25
C TRP A 236 -20.37 -10.52 -19.62
N ASP A 237 -20.67 -11.71 -20.15
CA ASP A 237 -20.16 -12.17 -21.45
C ASP A 237 -21.23 -12.17 -22.55
N GLU A 238 -22.52 -12.13 -22.18
CA GLU A 238 -23.63 -12.13 -23.12
C GLU A 238 -23.64 -10.83 -23.96
N GLU A 239 -23.56 -10.97 -25.27
CA GLU A 239 -23.65 -9.86 -26.21
C GLU A 239 -25.11 -9.43 -26.44
N GLY A 240 -25.30 -8.19 -26.87
CA GLY A 240 -26.60 -7.67 -27.30
C GLY A 240 -27.15 -6.56 -26.42
N ILE A 241 -28.09 -5.81 -26.99
CA ILE A 241 -28.68 -4.61 -26.38
C ILE A 241 -29.48 -4.97 -25.11
N GLU A 242 -30.12 -6.14 -25.08
CA GLU A 242 -30.91 -6.61 -23.94
C GLU A 242 -30.01 -6.93 -22.74
N ALA A 243 -28.94 -7.70 -22.93
CA ALA A 243 -27.93 -7.97 -21.92
C ALA A 243 -27.32 -6.67 -21.39
N TYR A 244 -26.88 -5.78 -22.28
CA TYR A 244 -26.38 -4.45 -21.91
C TYR A 244 -27.40 -3.68 -21.05
N ALA A 245 -28.67 -3.61 -21.47
CA ALA A 245 -29.71 -2.90 -20.73
C ALA A 245 -29.96 -3.52 -19.34
N LYS A 246 -29.97 -4.85 -19.22
CA LYS A 246 -30.12 -5.60 -17.95
C LYS A 246 -29.06 -5.18 -16.93
N TYR A 247 -27.77 -5.34 -17.27
CA TYR A 247 -26.66 -5.10 -16.34
C TYR A 247 -26.44 -3.62 -16.02
N ILE A 248 -26.58 -2.74 -17.03
CA ILE A 248 -26.48 -1.29 -16.81
C ILE A 248 -27.62 -0.78 -15.94
N SER A 249 -28.85 -1.26 -16.15
CA SER A 249 -29.99 -0.92 -15.29
C SER A 249 -29.76 -1.41 -13.85
N TRP A 250 -29.27 -2.63 -13.68
CA TRP A 250 -28.98 -3.19 -12.35
C TRP A 250 -27.98 -2.33 -11.56
N ILE A 251 -26.81 -2.02 -12.13
CA ILE A 251 -25.79 -1.27 -11.39
C ILE A 251 -26.25 0.17 -11.08
N ARG A 252 -27.06 0.77 -11.97
CA ARG A 252 -27.69 2.08 -11.70
C ARG A 252 -28.69 2.02 -10.56
N ARG A 253 -29.47 0.94 -10.41
CA ARG A 253 -30.37 0.73 -9.27
C ARG A 253 -29.61 0.54 -7.97
N LEU A 254 -28.54 -0.26 -7.96
CA LEU A 254 -27.67 -0.43 -6.79
C LEU A 254 -27.01 0.90 -6.39
N TYR A 255 -26.44 1.63 -7.34
CA TYR A 255 -25.86 2.95 -7.08
C TYR A 255 -26.90 3.95 -6.57
N SER A 256 -28.12 3.94 -7.11
CA SER A 256 -29.19 4.83 -6.62
C SER A 256 -29.61 4.47 -5.19
N TYR A 257 -29.69 3.18 -4.88
CA TYR A 257 -29.98 2.69 -3.52
C TYR A 257 -28.95 3.14 -2.49
N MET A 258 -27.67 3.21 -2.88
CA MET A 258 -26.58 3.63 -1.99
C MET A 258 -26.51 5.14 -1.72
N ALA A 259 -27.23 5.97 -2.48
CA ALA A 259 -27.17 7.43 -2.39
C ALA A 259 -27.30 8.04 -0.97
N PRO A 260 -28.19 7.56 -0.07
CA PRO A 260 -28.36 8.16 1.25
C PRO A 260 -27.28 7.75 2.26
N TYR A 261 -26.47 6.73 1.96
CA TYR A 261 -25.50 6.14 2.89
C TYR A 261 -24.04 6.50 2.60
N VAL A 262 -23.80 7.25 1.53
CA VAL A 262 -22.47 7.64 1.06
C VAL A 262 -22.28 9.15 1.16
N SER A 263 -21.11 9.64 0.78
CA SER A 263 -20.83 11.07 0.71
C SER A 263 -21.91 11.84 -0.06
N LYS A 264 -22.21 13.05 0.39
CA LYS A 264 -23.21 13.94 -0.21
C LYS A 264 -22.65 15.36 -0.29
N ASN A 265 -23.18 16.13 -1.25
CA ASN A 265 -22.85 17.54 -1.49
C ASN A 265 -21.34 17.85 -1.71
N PRO A 266 -20.74 17.35 -2.81
CA PRO A 266 -21.30 16.46 -3.82
C PRO A 266 -21.16 14.97 -3.42
N ARG A 267 -21.88 14.10 -4.11
CA ARG A 267 -21.63 12.64 -4.05
C ARG A 267 -20.32 12.33 -4.76
N GLN A 268 -19.32 11.90 -4.00
CA GLN A 268 -17.93 11.82 -4.43
C GLN A 268 -17.65 10.56 -5.23
N ALA A 269 -16.76 10.67 -6.23
CA ALA A 269 -16.35 9.58 -7.10
C ALA A 269 -14.83 9.64 -7.34
N TYR A 270 -14.24 8.55 -7.85
CA TYR A 270 -12.81 8.48 -8.15
C TYR A 270 -12.53 8.49 -9.66
N VAL A 271 -11.73 9.45 -10.12
CA VAL A 271 -11.50 9.71 -11.55
C VAL A 271 -10.89 8.53 -12.31
N ASN A 272 -10.07 7.69 -11.67
CA ASN A 272 -9.49 6.51 -12.31
C ASN A 272 -10.53 5.41 -12.58
N TYR A 273 -11.70 5.49 -11.94
CA TYR A 273 -12.87 4.66 -12.20
C TYR A 273 -13.89 5.53 -12.96
N ARG A 274 -13.52 5.89 -14.18
CA ARG A 274 -14.24 6.87 -15.00
C ARG A 274 -15.68 6.44 -15.22
N ASP A 275 -16.61 7.35 -14.97
CA ASP A 275 -18.05 7.07 -14.99
C ASP A 275 -18.81 8.23 -15.66
N LEU A 276 -19.27 7.98 -16.89
CA LEU A 276 -20.01 8.97 -17.68
C LEU A 276 -21.44 9.21 -17.15
N ASP A 277 -21.99 8.32 -16.31
CA ASP A 277 -23.31 8.54 -15.68
C ASP A 277 -23.27 9.71 -14.68
N LEU A 278 -22.09 10.15 -14.24
CA LEU A 278 -21.94 11.29 -13.34
C LEU A 278 -22.24 12.63 -13.99
N GLY A 279 -22.25 12.66 -15.33
CA GLY A 279 -22.37 13.84 -16.16
C GLY A 279 -21.24 13.88 -17.21
N VAL A 280 -21.56 14.47 -18.36
CA VAL A 280 -20.61 14.68 -19.45
C VAL A 280 -20.63 16.14 -19.91
N ASN A 281 -19.55 16.53 -20.55
CA ASN A 281 -19.39 17.76 -21.30
C ASN A 281 -20.34 17.78 -22.51
N ASN A 282 -20.75 18.97 -22.92
CA ASN A 282 -21.49 19.16 -24.15
C ASN A 282 -20.60 18.89 -25.36
N LEU A 283 -21.21 18.47 -26.47
CA LEU A 283 -20.51 18.35 -27.75
C LEU A 283 -20.00 19.73 -28.20
N GLY A 284 -18.70 19.81 -28.50
CA GLY A 284 -18.05 21.06 -28.87
C GLY A 284 -17.71 21.93 -27.66
N ASN A 285 -18.54 22.92 -27.36
CA ASN A 285 -18.25 23.91 -26.31
C ASN A 285 -18.92 23.55 -24.98
N THR A 286 -18.12 23.48 -23.91
CA THR A 286 -18.58 23.13 -22.56
C THR A 286 -18.32 24.27 -21.59
N SER A 287 -19.37 24.68 -20.89
CA SER A 287 -19.26 25.68 -19.82
C SER A 287 -18.69 25.07 -18.54
N TYR A 288 -18.05 25.92 -17.73
CA TYR A 288 -17.66 25.58 -16.36
C TYR A 288 -18.82 24.98 -15.57
N ARG A 289 -20.02 25.58 -15.66
CA ARG A 289 -21.22 25.09 -14.96
C ARG A 289 -21.55 23.65 -15.35
N GLN A 290 -21.55 23.31 -16.63
CA GLN A 290 -21.82 21.95 -17.10
C GLN A 290 -20.75 20.97 -16.59
N ALA A 291 -19.48 21.30 -16.76
CA ALA A 291 -18.40 20.42 -16.32
C ALA A 291 -18.34 20.24 -14.80
N SER A 292 -18.74 21.26 -14.04
CA SER A 292 -18.73 21.20 -12.56
C SER A 292 -19.67 20.13 -11.99
N ILE A 293 -20.69 19.68 -12.75
CA ILE A 293 -21.63 18.62 -12.35
C ILE A 293 -20.89 17.31 -12.04
N TRP A 294 -19.93 16.93 -12.89
CA TRP A 294 -19.09 15.74 -12.68
C TRP A 294 -17.75 16.11 -12.04
N GLY A 295 -17.19 17.27 -12.37
CA GLY A 295 -15.86 17.70 -11.93
C GLY A 295 -15.74 17.84 -10.41
N THR A 296 -16.76 18.39 -9.76
CA THR A 296 -16.77 18.53 -8.30
C THR A 296 -16.94 17.19 -7.58
N LYS A 297 -17.54 16.18 -8.22
CA LYS A 297 -17.61 14.81 -7.67
C LYS A 297 -16.23 14.15 -7.61
N TYR A 298 -15.42 14.35 -8.64
CA TYR A 298 -14.04 13.83 -8.68
C TYR A 298 -13.06 14.64 -7.83
N PHE A 299 -13.15 15.97 -7.89
CA PHE A 299 -12.09 16.86 -7.42
C PHE A 299 -12.52 17.80 -6.29
N LYS A 300 -13.78 17.78 -5.85
CA LYS A 300 -14.33 18.71 -4.84
C LYS A 300 -13.92 20.15 -5.17
N ASN A 301 -13.40 20.89 -4.19
CA ASN A 301 -12.94 22.28 -4.31
C ASN A 301 -11.67 22.42 -5.17
N ASN A 302 -10.97 21.33 -5.48
CA ASN A 302 -9.79 21.40 -6.35
C ASN A 302 -10.16 21.61 -7.83
N PHE A 303 -11.42 21.41 -8.21
CA PHE A 303 -11.88 21.60 -9.60
C PHE A 303 -11.61 23.01 -10.11
N ASP A 304 -11.85 24.05 -9.31
CA ASP A 304 -11.60 25.44 -9.68
C ASP A 304 -10.13 25.70 -10.00
N ARG A 305 -9.23 25.15 -9.18
CA ARG A 305 -7.78 25.25 -9.40
C ARG A 305 -7.38 24.54 -10.70
N LEU A 306 -7.97 23.38 -10.97
CA LEU A 306 -7.73 22.63 -12.20
C LEU A 306 -8.18 23.40 -13.44
N VAL A 307 -9.36 24.04 -13.38
CA VAL A 307 -9.88 24.89 -14.45
C VAL A 307 -8.94 26.08 -14.72
N ARG A 308 -8.42 26.74 -13.69
CA ARG A 308 -7.43 27.82 -13.85
C ARG A 308 -6.14 27.33 -14.50
N VAL A 309 -5.63 26.18 -14.08
CA VAL A 309 -4.44 25.56 -14.70
C VAL A 309 -4.71 25.24 -16.16
N LYS A 310 -5.83 24.57 -16.47
CA LYS A 310 -6.26 24.25 -17.83
C LYS A 310 -6.32 25.49 -18.72
N THR A 311 -6.89 26.58 -18.20
CA THR A 311 -6.98 27.87 -18.91
C THR A 311 -5.61 28.42 -19.28
N ALA A 312 -4.64 28.34 -18.37
CA ALA A 312 -3.29 28.85 -18.61
C ALA A 312 -2.48 27.98 -19.59
N VAL A 313 -2.62 26.65 -19.52
CA VAL A 313 -1.76 25.72 -20.28
C VAL A 313 -2.35 25.26 -21.60
N ASP A 314 -3.67 25.28 -21.75
CA ASP A 314 -4.39 24.88 -22.97
C ASP A 314 -5.65 25.74 -23.18
N PRO A 315 -5.48 27.05 -23.45
CA PRO A 315 -6.60 27.98 -23.64
C PRO A 315 -7.46 27.64 -24.86
N ALA A 316 -6.88 27.03 -25.90
CA ALA A 316 -7.60 26.59 -27.10
C ALA A 316 -8.42 25.30 -26.89
N ASN A 317 -8.33 24.71 -25.69
CA ASN A 317 -9.00 23.46 -25.33
C ASN A 317 -8.72 22.32 -26.32
N PHE A 318 -7.46 22.17 -26.73
CA PHE A 318 -7.04 21.11 -27.65
C PHE A 318 -7.20 19.74 -27.01
N PHE A 319 -6.74 19.57 -25.77
CA PHE A 319 -6.88 18.31 -25.03
C PHE A 319 -8.26 18.21 -24.38
N ARG A 320 -9.20 17.59 -25.10
CA ARG A 320 -10.60 17.46 -24.63
C ARG A 320 -11.16 16.05 -24.86
N ASN A 321 -12.08 15.69 -23.96
CA ASN A 321 -12.93 14.51 -24.00
C ASN A 321 -14.25 14.79 -23.24
N GLU A 322 -15.12 13.79 -23.13
CA GLU A 322 -16.45 13.89 -22.52
C GLU A 322 -16.44 14.31 -21.04
N GLN A 323 -15.30 14.20 -20.35
CA GLN A 323 -15.11 14.65 -18.95
C GLN A 323 -13.75 15.35 -18.79
N SER A 324 -13.38 16.16 -19.78
CA SER A 324 -12.18 16.99 -19.71
C SER A 324 -12.47 18.26 -18.93
N ILE A 325 -11.53 18.68 -18.08
CA ILE A 325 -11.61 19.97 -17.39
C ILE A 325 -11.65 21.07 -18.48
N PRO A 326 -12.68 21.95 -18.49
CA PRO A 326 -12.74 23.04 -19.46
C PRO A 326 -11.82 24.19 -19.04
N PRO A 327 -11.24 24.95 -19.97
CA PRO A 327 -10.71 26.27 -19.65
C PRO A 327 -11.86 27.24 -19.32
N LEU A 328 -11.56 28.31 -18.59
CA LEU A 328 -12.43 29.49 -18.55
C LEU A 328 -12.31 30.14 -19.91
N SER A 329 -13.34 29.99 -20.74
CA SER A 329 -13.41 30.64 -22.05
C SER A 329 -13.11 32.13 -21.93
N SER A 330 -12.08 32.61 -22.61
CA SER A 330 -11.93 34.03 -22.92
C SER A 330 -12.69 34.32 -24.22
N TRP A 331 -14.02 34.23 -24.19
CA TRP A 331 -14.96 34.50 -25.30
C TRP A 331 -15.28 33.31 -26.20
#